data_AF-A0A2V8I3P9-F1
#
_entry.id   AF-A0A2V8I3P9-F1
#
_cell.length_a   1.000
_cell.length_b   1.000
_cell.length_c   1.000
_cell.angle_alpha   90.00
_cell.angle_beta   90.00
_cell.angle_gamma   90.00
#
_symmetry.space_group_name_H-M   'P 1'
#
loop_
_entity.id
_entity.type
_entity.pdbx_description
1 polymer ?
#
loop_
_entity_poly.entity_id
_entity_poly.type
_entity_poly.pdbx_seq_one_letter_code
_entity_poly.pdbx_strand_id
1 'polypeptide(L)'
;FLTAWSMMVTKGNIRPGEDVLILGAGAGVGTAAIQIAKMTGCRVFAAASTDEKLERARKLGADFLINYKTEEFDKKIRELTSKRGVDVVVDYIGADTWVRSLRSARRGGRVLTCGATTGFAPQTDLRQIFFRQVQVISM
;
A
#
# COMPACT_ATOMS: atom_id res chain seq x y z
N PHE A 1 12.32 10.19 1.50
CA PHE A 1 11.74 10.68 0.24
C PHE A 1 12.29 9.93 -0.97
N LEU A 2 13.60 9.87 -1.18
CA LEU A 2 14.22 9.19 -2.34
C LEU A 2 13.78 7.71 -2.52
N THR A 3 13.76 6.92 -1.44
CA THR A 3 13.27 5.53 -1.47
C THR A 3 11.80 5.43 -1.87
N ALA A 4 10.94 6.30 -1.35
CA ALA A 4 9.53 6.29 -1.77
C ALA A 4 9.39 6.70 -3.25
N TRP A 5 10.19 7.67 -3.71
CA TRP A 5 10.17 8.15 -5.08
C TRP A 5 10.59 7.07 -6.08
N SER A 6 11.77 6.48 -5.93
CA SER A 6 12.22 5.48 -6.89
C SER A 6 11.32 4.22 -6.85
N MET A 7 10.71 3.91 -5.70
CA MET A 7 9.81 2.76 -5.56
C MET A 7 8.49 3.02 -6.29
N MET A 8 7.86 4.18 -6.09
CA MET A 8 6.54 4.47 -6.62
C MET A 8 6.58 5.03 -8.04
N VAL A 9 7.48 5.97 -8.31
CA VAL A 9 7.54 6.68 -9.58
C VAL A 9 8.41 5.91 -10.58
N THR A 10 9.66 5.60 -10.22
CA THR A 10 10.62 5.01 -11.16
C THR A 10 10.33 3.54 -11.47
N LYS A 11 10.14 2.72 -10.43
CA LYS A 11 9.88 1.27 -10.58
C LYS A 11 8.39 0.96 -10.63
N GLY A 12 7.64 1.55 -9.72
CA GLY A 12 6.21 1.32 -9.57
C GLY A 12 5.37 1.94 -10.68
N ASN A 13 5.87 3.00 -11.34
CA ASN A 13 5.20 3.70 -12.44
C ASN A 13 3.74 4.07 -12.12
N ILE A 14 3.50 4.62 -10.92
CA ILE A 14 2.16 5.05 -10.51
C ILE A 14 1.60 6.10 -11.48
N ARG A 15 0.29 6.06 -11.73
CA ARG A 15 -0.39 6.92 -12.69
C ARG A 15 -1.49 7.75 -12.02
N PRO A 16 -1.80 8.95 -12.56
CA PRO A 16 -2.97 9.72 -12.13
C PRO A 16 -4.24 8.88 -12.19
N GLY A 17 -5.12 9.05 -11.20
CA GLY A 17 -6.39 8.31 -11.09
C GLY A 17 -6.28 6.91 -10.48
N GLU A 18 -5.08 6.40 -10.22
CA GLU A 18 -4.90 5.10 -9.56
C GLU A 18 -5.22 5.14 -8.06
N ASP A 19 -5.76 4.03 -7.55
CA ASP A 19 -5.90 3.77 -6.13
C ASP A 19 -4.59 3.21 -5.56
N VAL A 20 -4.07 3.85 -4.51
CA VAL A 20 -2.80 3.48 -3.87
C VAL A 20 -3.04 3.21 -2.38
N LEU A 21 -2.81 1.98 -1.93
CA LEU A 21 -2.74 1.62 -0.51
C LEU A 21 -1.32 1.86 0.00
N ILE A 22 -1.18 2.57 1.10
CA ILE A 22 0.10 2.85 1.77
C ILE A 22 0.04 2.28 3.18
N LEU A 23 0.81 1.20 3.39
CA LEU A 23 0.98 0.62 4.72
C LEU A 23 2.06 1.34 5.50
N GLY A 24 1.87 1.46 6.81
CA GLY A 24 2.82 2.15 7.68
C GLY A 24 2.83 3.67 7.49
N ALA A 25 1.67 4.27 7.17
CA ALA A 25 1.51 5.68 6.79
C ALA A 25 2.13 6.72 7.75
N GLY A 26 2.37 6.36 9.02
CA GLY A 26 3.04 7.23 9.99
C GLY A 26 4.57 7.15 10.03
N ALA A 27 5.20 6.29 9.21
CA ALA A 27 6.66 6.14 9.13
C ALA A 27 7.26 6.97 7.99
N GLY A 28 8.58 7.17 7.99
CA GLY A 28 9.25 8.08 7.04
C GLY A 28 9.06 7.73 5.55
N VAL A 29 8.97 6.44 5.19
CA VAL A 29 8.66 6.03 3.81
C VAL A 29 7.18 6.28 3.50
N GLY A 30 6.27 5.94 4.42
CA GLY A 30 4.83 6.08 4.26
C GLY A 30 4.36 7.53 4.13
N THR A 31 4.90 8.45 4.95
CA THR A 31 4.57 9.88 4.86
C THR A 31 5.05 10.49 3.54
N ALA A 32 6.21 10.06 3.04
CA ALA A 32 6.68 10.45 1.71
C ALA A 32 5.82 9.84 0.60
N ALA A 33 5.45 8.56 0.73
CA ALA A 33 4.61 7.85 -0.23
C ALA A 33 3.24 8.52 -0.40
N ILE A 34 2.62 8.99 0.68
CA ILE A 34 1.33 9.71 0.64
C ILE A 34 1.47 10.95 -0.24
N GLN A 35 2.45 11.79 0.06
CA GLN A 35 2.67 13.04 -0.68
C GLN A 35 2.97 12.76 -2.15
N ILE A 36 3.82 11.78 -2.46
CA ILE A 36 4.16 11.40 -3.84
C ILE A 36 2.92 10.91 -4.60
N ALA A 37 2.10 10.06 -3.98
CA ALA A 37 0.85 9.59 -4.60
C ALA A 37 -0.11 10.75 -4.87
N LYS A 38 -0.28 11.68 -3.91
CA LYS A 38 -1.13 12.87 -4.10
C LYS A 38 -0.60 13.82 -5.17
N MET A 39 0.71 14.07 -5.19
CA MET A 39 1.37 14.85 -6.26
C MET A 39 1.18 14.22 -7.64
N THR A 40 1.05 12.90 -7.72
CA THR A 40 0.80 12.17 -8.98
C THR A 40 -0.68 12.14 -9.37
N GLY A 41 -1.58 12.65 -8.51
CA GLY A 41 -3.03 12.64 -8.77
C GLY A 41 -3.70 11.29 -8.46
N CYS A 42 -3.12 10.49 -7.57
CA CYS A 42 -3.70 9.23 -7.12
C CYS A 42 -4.72 9.46 -5.98
N ARG A 43 -5.57 8.45 -5.77
CA ARG A 43 -6.43 8.32 -4.58
C ARG A 43 -5.74 7.42 -3.55
N VAL A 44 -5.59 7.91 -2.33
CA VAL A 44 -4.69 7.35 -1.32
C VAL A 44 -5.46 6.76 -0.16
N PHE A 45 -5.19 5.48 0.12
CA PHE A 45 -5.66 4.74 1.27
C PHE A 45 -4.48 4.57 2.23
N ALA A 46 -4.53 5.21 3.38
CA ALA A 46 -3.46 5.17 4.37
C ALA A 46 -3.82 4.21 5.51
N ALA A 47 -2.93 3.27 5.82
CA ALA A 47 -3.10 2.37 6.96
C ALA A 47 -1.99 2.55 8.00
N ALA A 48 -2.38 2.67 9.27
CA ALA A 48 -1.47 2.83 10.41
C ALA A 48 -2.00 2.16 11.69
N SER A 49 -1.14 2.06 12.71
CA SER A 49 -1.45 1.40 13.98
C SER A 49 -2.17 2.27 15.00
N THR A 50 -2.25 3.58 14.78
CA THR A 50 -2.82 4.55 15.72
C THR A 50 -3.54 5.66 14.98
N ASP A 51 -4.58 6.20 15.58
CA ASP A 51 -5.39 7.28 15.00
C ASP A 51 -4.59 8.58 14.86
N GLU A 52 -3.63 8.83 15.75
CA GLU A 52 -2.71 9.97 15.64
C GLU A 52 -1.87 9.91 14.34
N LYS A 53 -1.37 8.72 13.97
CA LYS A 53 -0.63 8.54 12.71
C LYS A 53 -1.54 8.73 11.50
N LEU A 54 -2.80 8.29 11.59
CA LEU A 54 -3.80 8.46 10.54
C LEU A 54 -4.19 9.92 10.37
N GLU A 55 -4.34 10.67 11.45
CA GLU A 55 -4.64 12.10 11.40
C GLU A 55 -3.49 12.88 10.75
N ARG A 56 -2.23 12.51 11.03
CA ARG A 56 -1.07 13.05 10.29
C ARG A 56 -1.12 12.67 8.81
N ALA A 57 -1.47 11.41 8.48
CA ALA A 57 -1.61 10.97 7.09
C ALA A 57 -2.70 11.75 6.33
N ARG A 58 -3.82 12.07 6.99
CA ARG A 58 -4.89 12.90 6.46
C ARG A 58 -4.40 14.30 6.11
N LYS A 59 -3.63 14.93 6.99
CA LYS A 59 -3.01 16.25 6.75
C LYS A 59 -2.01 16.23 5.58
N LEU A 60 -1.39 15.08 5.31
CA LEU A 60 -0.52 14.87 4.15
C LEU A 60 -1.30 14.58 2.85
N GLY A 61 -2.63 14.45 2.92
CA GLY A 61 -3.52 14.30 1.77
C GLY A 61 -4.10 12.90 1.56
N ALA A 62 -3.98 11.98 2.52
CA ALA A 62 -4.65 10.68 2.43
C ALA A 62 -6.19 10.86 2.36
N ASP A 63 -6.84 10.15 1.42
CA ASP A 63 -8.29 10.23 1.18
C ASP A 63 -9.07 9.29 2.09
N PHE A 64 -8.48 8.13 2.42
CA PHE A 64 -9.07 7.14 3.33
C PHE A 64 -8.07 6.73 4.41
N LEU A 65 -8.56 6.50 5.61
CA LEU A 65 -7.78 6.17 6.79
C LEU A 65 -8.22 4.81 7.35
N ILE A 66 -7.27 3.93 7.61
CA ILE A 66 -7.54 2.56 8.08
C ILE A 66 -6.66 2.27 9.29
N ASN A 67 -7.28 2.04 10.45
CA ASN A 67 -6.54 1.59 11.63
C ASN A 67 -6.46 0.06 11.63
N TYR A 68 -5.32 -0.49 11.21
CA TYR A 68 -5.18 -1.93 11.06
C TYR A 68 -5.12 -2.70 12.40
N LYS A 69 -5.17 -2.01 13.55
CA LYS A 69 -5.32 -2.64 14.87
C LYS A 69 -6.78 -2.92 15.22
N THR A 70 -7.73 -2.18 14.65
CA THR A 70 -9.16 -2.34 14.93
C THR A 70 -9.90 -3.06 13.80
N GLU A 71 -9.34 -3.05 12.59
CA GLU A 71 -9.98 -3.64 11.42
C GLU A 71 -8.96 -4.32 10.48
N GLU A 72 -9.44 -5.28 9.70
CA GLU A 72 -8.63 -5.94 8.67
C GLU A 72 -8.57 -5.06 7.41
N PHE A 73 -7.41 -4.45 7.17
CA PHE A 73 -7.25 -3.46 6.10
C PHE A 73 -7.59 -3.98 4.70
N ASP A 74 -7.34 -5.25 4.41
CA ASP A 74 -7.67 -5.87 3.11
C ASP A 74 -9.18 -5.98 2.89
N LYS A 75 -9.94 -6.27 3.96
CA LYS A 75 -11.41 -6.23 3.93
C LYS A 75 -11.91 -4.81 3.74
N LYS A 76 -11.34 -3.83 4.45
CA LYS A 76 -11.73 -2.43 4.30
C LYS A 76 -11.44 -1.90 2.90
N ILE A 77 -10.30 -2.26 2.33
CA ILE A 77 -9.99 -1.93 0.93
C ILE A 77 -11.03 -2.51 -0.02
N ARG A 78 -11.43 -3.78 0.15
CA ARG A 78 -12.48 -4.40 -0.67
C ARG A 78 -13.81 -3.65 -0.53
N GLU A 79 -14.19 -3.22 0.66
CA GLU A 79 -15.38 -2.42 0.88
C GLU A 79 -15.30 -1.09 0.13
N LEU A 80 -14.24 -0.31 0.34
CA LEU A 80 -14.06 1.03 -0.22
C LEU A 80 -13.85 1.04 -1.75
N THR A 81 -13.41 -0.08 -2.31
CA THR A 81 -13.14 -0.23 -3.76
C THR A 81 -14.19 -1.07 -4.49
N SER A 82 -15.37 -1.28 -3.90
CA SER A 82 -16.44 -2.09 -4.50
C SER A 82 -15.96 -3.49 -4.95
N LYS A 83 -15.15 -4.12 -4.10
CA LYS A 83 -14.48 -5.42 -4.26
C LYS A 83 -13.39 -5.47 -5.33
N ARG A 84 -13.03 -4.36 -5.98
CA ARG A 84 -11.98 -4.30 -7.01
C ARG A 84 -10.58 -4.54 -6.44
N GLY A 85 -10.27 -3.96 -5.29
CA GLY A 85 -8.90 -3.77 -4.79
C GLY A 85 -8.24 -2.51 -5.37
N VAL A 86 -7.05 -2.18 -4.86
CA VAL A 86 -6.25 -1.02 -5.28
C VAL A 86 -5.32 -1.34 -6.45
N ASP A 87 -4.93 -0.35 -7.23
CA ASP A 87 -3.99 -0.50 -8.35
C ASP A 87 -2.57 -0.77 -7.86
N VAL A 88 -2.18 -0.12 -6.75
CA VAL A 88 -0.84 -0.22 -6.16
C VAL A 88 -0.93 -0.36 -4.65
N VAL A 89 -0.15 -1.28 -4.09
CA VAL A 89 0.08 -1.41 -2.65
C VAL A 89 1.55 -1.08 -2.38
N VAL A 90 1.79 -0.19 -1.42
CA VAL A 90 3.12 0.12 -0.89
C VAL A 90 3.27 -0.58 0.45
N ASP A 91 4.09 -1.62 0.49
CA ASP A 91 4.32 -2.46 1.67
C ASP A 91 5.83 -2.66 1.91
N TYR A 92 6.32 -2.05 2.99
CA TYR A 92 7.67 -2.25 3.51
C TYR A 92 7.66 -2.85 4.93
N ILE A 93 6.49 -3.30 5.41
CA ILE A 93 6.32 -3.94 6.72
C ILE A 93 6.73 -5.41 6.61
N GLY A 94 6.31 -6.12 5.55
CA GLY A 94 6.77 -7.49 5.28
C GLY A 94 5.87 -8.57 5.87
N ALA A 95 6.45 -9.49 6.65
CA ALA A 95 5.81 -10.75 7.06
C ALA A 95 4.34 -10.63 7.51
N ASP A 96 4.06 -9.70 8.41
CA ASP A 96 2.74 -9.53 9.02
C ASP A 96 1.64 -9.04 8.07
N THR A 97 2.02 -8.31 7.01
CA THR A 97 1.07 -7.66 6.09
C THR A 97 1.01 -8.34 4.73
N TRP A 98 2.04 -9.10 4.36
CA TRP A 98 2.28 -9.62 3.03
C TRP A 98 1.05 -10.26 2.35
N VAL A 99 0.42 -11.24 3.00
CA VAL A 99 -0.72 -11.96 2.42
C VAL A 99 -1.90 -11.03 2.18
N ARG A 100 -2.14 -10.10 3.11
CA ARG A 100 -3.22 -9.11 3.01
C ARG A 100 -2.90 -8.00 1.99
N SER A 101 -1.63 -7.65 1.82
CA SER A 101 -1.15 -6.76 0.76
C SER A 101 -1.44 -7.33 -0.63
N LEU A 102 -1.10 -8.61 -0.86
CA LEU A 102 -1.45 -9.30 -2.10
C LEU A 102 -2.96 -9.30 -2.35
N ARG A 103 -3.78 -9.53 -1.32
CA ARG A 103 -5.26 -9.54 -1.42
C ARG A 103 -5.89 -8.17 -1.67
N SER A 104 -5.22 -7.12 -1.20
CA SER A 104 -5.64 -5.73 -1.37
C SER A 104 -5.44 -5.23 -2.80
N ALA A 105 -4.43 -5.77 -3.49
CA ALA A 105 -4.20 -5.46 -4.90
C ALA A 105 -5.33 -6.00 -5.79
N ARG A 106 -5.71 -5.21 -6.80
CA ARG A 106 -6.59 -5.68 -7.88
C ARG A 106 -5.90 -6.74 -8.74
N ARG A 107 -6.69 -7.41 -9.59
CA ARG A 107 -6.13 -8.22 -10.68
C ARG A 107 -5.28 -7.32 -11.60
N GLY A 108 -4.04 -7.73 -11.89
CA GLY A 108 -3.06 -6.95 -12.64
C GLY A 108 -2.45 -5.79 -11.87
N GLY A 109 -2.67 -5.70 -10.55
CA GLY A 109 -2.12 -4.66 -9.68
C GLY A 109 -0.65 -4.90 -9.30
N ARG A 110 -0.05 -3.90 -8.64
CA ARG A 110 1.35 -3.93 -8.20
C ARG A 110 1.45 -3.89 -6.69
N VAL A 111 2.34 -4.72 -6.12
CA VAL A 111 2.77 -4.62 -4.72
C VAL A 111 4.24 -4.21 -4.74
N LEU A 112 4.49 -3.02 -4.22
CA LEU A 112 5.80 -2.38 -4.17
C LEU A 112 6.39 -2.58 -2.78
N THR A 113 7.65 -2.99 -2.72
CA THR A 113 8.36 -3.21 -1.47
C THR A 113 9.80 -2.69 -1.53
N CYS A 114 10.32 -2.23 -0.40
CA CYS A 114 11.72 -1.79 -0.26
C CYS A 114 12.34 -2.26 1.06
N GLY A 115 11.66 -3.17 1.77
CA GLY A 115 12.05 -3.60 3.10
C GLY A 115 11.00 -4.50 3.74
N ALA A 116 11.34 -5.09 4.88
CA ALA A 116 10.50 -6.07 5.56
C ALA A 116 10.68 -5.99 7.09
N THR A 117 10.17 -4.91 7.69
CA THR A 117 10.30 -4.60 9.13
C THR A 117 9.96 -5.76 10.07
N THR A 118 8.89 -6.52 9.79
CA THR A 118 8.40 -7.59 10.67
C THR A 118 8.89 -8.98 10.27
N GLY A 119 9.66 -9.09 9.17
CA GLY A 119 10.28 -10.33 8.73
C GLY A 119 10.37 -10.45 7.21
N PHE A 120 11.49 -10.97 6.72
CA PHE A 120 11.84 -11.04 5.29
C PHE A 120 11.37 -12.33 4.59
N ALA A 121 10.82 -13.30 5.31
CA ALA A 121 10.43 -14.60 4.77
C ALA A 121 8.92 -14.89 4.96
N PRO A 122 8.01 -14.08 4.41
CA PRO A 122 6.59 -14.40 4.44
C PRO A 122 6.27 -15.65 3.64
N GLN A 123 5.40 -16.51 4.17
CA GLN A 123 4.79 -17.57 3.39
C GLN A 123 3.93 -16.96 2.27
N THR A 124 4.16 -17.39 1.04
CA THR A 124 3.48 -16.83 -0.15
C THR A 124 2.71 -17.92 -0.88
N ASP A 125 1.40 -17.72 -1.01
CA ASP A 125 0.57 -18.53 -1.91
C ASP A 125 0.72 -18.01 -3.35
N LEU A 126 1.46 -18.73 -4.18
CA LEU A 126 1.72 -18.35 -5.57
C LEU A 126 0.42 -18.19 -6.39
N ARG A 127 -0.68 -18.86 -6.01
CA ARG A 127 -2.00 -18.72 -6.66
C ARG A 127 -2.52 -17.29 -6.58
N GLN A 128 -2.19 -16.57 -5.50
CA GLN A 128 -2.54 -15.17 -5.33
C GLN A 128 -1.81 -14.25 -6.31
N ILE A 129 -0.64 -14.67 -6.79
CA ILE A 129 0.20 -13.95 -7.74
C ILE A 129 -0.20 -14.31 -9.16
N PHE A 130 -0.15 -15.59 -9.56
CA PHE A 130 -0.31 -15.96 -10.97
C PHE A 130 -1.76 -15.84 -11.47
N PHE A 131 -2.78 -16.27 -10.70
CA PHE A 131 -4.17 -16.17 -11.17
C PHE A 131 -4.68 -14.73 -11.22
N ARG A 132 -4.20 -13.89 -10.31
CA ARG A 132 -4.54 -12.46 -10.29
C ARG A 132 -3.54 -11.60 -11.03
N GLN A 133 -2.48 -12.18 -11.58
CA GLN A 133 -1.42 -11.47 -12.31
C GLN A 133 -0.86 -10.28 -11.52
N VAL A 134 -0.70 -10.44 -10.20
CA VAL A 134 -0.14 -9.41 -9.33
C VAL A 134 1.36 -9.33 -9.56
N GLN A 135 1.89 -8.13 -9.70
CA GLN A 135 3.33 -7.90 -9.84
C GLN A 135 3.91 -7.54 -8.48
N VAL A 136 4.99 -8.22 -8.07
CA VAL A 136 5.79 -7.84 -6.91
C VAL A 136 7.04 -7.12 -7.43
N ILE A 137 7.21 -5.86 -7.04
CA ILE A 137 8.30 -5.01 -7.55
C ILE A 137 9.09 -4.48 -6.37
N SER A 138 10.41 -4.71 -6.38
CA SER A 138 11.32 -4.14 -5.41
C SER A 138 12.03 -2.90 -5.94
N MET A 139 12.45 -2.03 -5.02
CA MET A 139 13.58 -1.12 -5.24
C MET A 139 14.86 -1.76 -4.72
#